data_AF-A0A949NYB4-F1
#
_entry.id   AF-A0A949NYB4-F1
#
_cell.length_a   1.000
_cell.length_b   1.000
_cell.length_c   1.000
_cell.angle_alpha   90.00
_cell.angle_beta   90.00
_cell.angle_gamma   90.00
#
_symmetry.space_group_name_H-M   'P 1'
#
loop_
_entity.id
_entity.type
_entity.pdbx_description
1 polymer ?
#
loop_
_entity_poly.entity_id
_entity_poly.type
_entity_poly.pdbx_seq_one_letter_code
_entity_poly.pdbx_strand_id
1 'polypeptide(L)'
;MNSVKIGSIIYIGSTEITVTIKQIKKNGLQMVEKASHSIAIGKEAFETGKISADKVDRVVEIVSNFKQLSLEYGAERIILFASTAIRESDNKYYIRDRLYQETGIVLEIISDSELKNIIFMSNLKVLKDADYLKNNAIITFIGSGNLGIAFYEDMSINFLQNIMIGTIKLYEIAKNADKYSDKMNIMVKEQLYTYFNFLPTFLPKSNIKDFIVTGRTLDTLKALCNAEDKGDISFISKPGLESFYNEIVALNADSIAIKYNLNREFANELVIATIVIENLLEMTEAETIAVPNIFFFDIIFYEMMLPKQYEEIRTLFYSYAIESSRKLAQMYKSYGQHIEFVEEMASAILKKLSKNNRFKEKEVIYLKIAVILHNIGKYINPDKHYLHSSYIIQKTDIIGLSEQDRKMISLIVKYQSYLLPTEKDEEYAQLSAVEKISVSKLSAVLRLADALDKNYSQKFKNIHIKQQKGLMIVEVESKTNTYIEQIKFNEYCDFFKEVFGIEVKLVIKRGI
;
A
#
# COMPACT_ATOMS: atom_id res chain seq x y z
N MET A 1 -0.70 -6.66 -25.96
CA MET A 1 -1.19 -7.98 -25.49
C MET A 1 -2.69 -8.01 -25.70
N ASN A 2 -3.23 -9.08 -26.31
CA ASN A 2 -4.68 -9.26 -26.41
C ASN A 2 -5.28 -9.36 -24.99
N SER A 3 -6.42 -8.72 -24.75
CA SER A 3 -7.08 -8.75 -23.43
C SER A 3 -7.54 -10.17 -23.12
N VAL A 4 -7.07 -10.72 -21.99
CA VAL A 4 -7.52 -12.00 -21.44
C VAL A 4 -9.04 -11.97 -21.27
N LYS A 5 -9.79 -12.83 -21.97
CA LYS A 5 -11.27 -12.80 -21.88
C LYS A 5 -11.79 -13.49 -20.63
N ILE A 6 -11.17 -14.59 -20.23
CA ILE A 6 -11.46 -15.34 -19.01
C ILE A 6 -10.16 -15.48 -18.24
N GLY A 7 -10.14 -14.98 -17.01
CA GLY A 7 -9.00 -15.05 -16.12
C GLY A 7 -9.35 -15.78 -14.84
N SER A 8 -8.36 -16.43 -14.25
CA SER A 8 -8.50 -17.11 -12.96
C SER A 8 -7.43 -16.67 -11.98
N ILE A 9 -7.84 -16.56 -10.73
CA ILE A 9 -6.97 -16.30 -9.59
C ILE A 9 -7.16 -17.44 -8.60
N ILE A 10 -6.07 -18.13 -8.27
CA ILE A 10 -5.99 -19.08 -7.16
C ILE A 10 -5.20 -18.41 -6.03
N TYR A 11 -5.82 -18.31 -4.86
CA TYR A 11 -5.24 -17.66 -3.69
C TYR A 11 -5.06 -18.63 -2.54
N ILE A 12 -3.83 -18.79 -2.07
CA ILE A 12 -3.49 -19.54 -0.85
C ILE A 12 -3.48 -18.58 0.34
N GLY A 13 -4.57 -18.58 1.11
CA GLY A 13 -4.70 -17.86 2.37
C GLY A 13 -4.26 -18.69 3.58
N SER A 14 -4.38 -18.11 4.77
CA SER A 14 -3.98 -18.78 6.01
C SER A 14 -4.90 -19.94 6.43
N THR A 15 -6.17 -19.90 6.04
CA THR A 15 -7.21 -20.84 6.50
C THR A 15 -8.00 -21.48 5.37
N GLU A 16 -7.78 -21.03 4.14
CA GLU A 16 -8.43 -21.53 2.95
C GLU A 16 -7.60 -21.24 1.71
N ILE A 17 -7.79 -22.07 0.69
CA ILE A 17 -7.38 -21.79 -0.67
C ILE A 17 -8.66 -21.47 -1.44
N THR A 18 -8.65 -20.39 -2.21
CA THR A 18 -9.80 -20.00 -3.04
C THR A 18 -9.42 -19.96 -4.50
N VAL A 19 -10.38 -20.23 -5.37
CA VAL A 19 -10.29 -19.95 -6.81
C VAL A 19 -11.45 -19.04 -7.19
N THR A 20 -11.13 -17.99 -7.92
CA THR A 20 -12.11 -17.09 -8.52
C THR A 20 -11.86 -17.04 -10.01
N ILE A 21 -12.92 -17.18 -10.80
CA ILE A 21 -12.87 -17.12 -12.26
C ILE A 21 -13.76 -15.96 -12.69
N LYS A 22 -13.20 -15.05 -13.49
CA LYS A 22 -13.93 -13.90 -14.04
C LYS A 22 -13.82 -13.87 -15.55
N GLN A 23 -14.84 -13.30 -16.18
CA GLN A 23 -14.85 -13.03 -17.62
C GLN A 23 -15.15 -11.56 -17.91
N ILE A 24 -14.69 -11.07 -19.05
CA ILE A 24 -15.07 -9.75 -19.58
C ILE A 24 -16.47 -9.86 -20.22
N LYS A 25 -17.41 -9.03 -19.78
CA LYS A 25 -18.68 -8.75 -20.47
C LYS A 25 -18.78 -7.25 -20.82
N LYS A 26 -19.87 -6.86 -21.50
CA LYS A 26 -20.12 -5.47 -21.95
C LYS A 26 -19.98 -4.43 -20.82
N ASN A 27 -20.30 -4.80 -19.59
CA ASN A 27 -20.32 -3.90 -18.42
C ASN A 27 -19.08 -4.06 -17.51
N GLY A 28 -18.04 -4.78 -17.95
CA GLY A 28 -16.81 -4.99 -17.17
C GLY A 28 -16.60 -6.45 -16.76
N LEU A 29 -15.95 -6.65 -15.61
CA LEU A 29 -15.64 -7.97 -15.07
C LEU A 29 -16.87 -8.60 -14.43
N GLN A 30 -17.20 -9.83 -14.81
CA GLN A 30 -18.23 -10.63 -14.17
C GLN A 30 -17.61 -11.88 -13.55
N MET A 31 -17.99 -12.18 -12.31
CA MET A 31 -17.67 -13.46 -11.65
C MET A 31 -18.45 -14.59 -12.33
N VAL A 32 -17.71 -15.62 -12.76
CA VAL A 32 -18.25 -16.84 -13.37
C VAL A 32 -18.36 -17.93 -12.33
N GLU A 33 -17.29 -18.10 -11.54
CA GLU A 33 -17.19 -19.15 -10.54
C GLU A 33 -16.37 -18.66 -9.35
N LYS A 34 -16.71 -19.14 -8.16
CA LYS A 34 -15.94 -18.97 -6.94
C LYS A 34 -16.04 -20.23 -6.09
N ALA A 35 -14.91 -20.86 -5.83
CA ALA A 35 -14.83 -22.02 -4.95
C ALA A 35 -13.75 -21.80 -3.88
N SER A 36 -13.92 -22.47 -2.74
CA SER A 36 -12.95 -22.45 -1.65
C SER A 36 -12.78 -23.83 -1.04
N HIS A 37 -11.60 -24.08 -0.49
CA HIS A 37 -11.28 -25.27 0.27
C HIS A 37 -10.58 -24.86 1.57
N SER A 38 -11.16 -25.23 2.72
CA SER A 38 -10.57 -24.94 4.02
C SER A 38 -9.28 -25.73 4.25
N ILE A 39 -8.24 -25.05 4.72
CA ILE A 39 -6.95 -25.65 5.11
C ILE A 39 -6.22 -24.74 6.11
N ALA A 40 -5.91 -25.26 7.29
CA ALA A 40 -5.36 -24.49 8.40
C ALA A 40 -3.82 -24.35 8.34
N ILE A 41 -3.26 -23.82 7.25
CA ILE A 41 -1.78 -23.67 7.12
C ILE A 41 -1.23 -22.53 8.00
N GLY A 42 -2.04 -21.51 8.27
CA GLY A 42 -1.64 -20.32 9.03
C GLY A 42 -1.25 -20.65 10.46
N LYS A 43 -2.00 -21.56 11.11
CA LYS A 43 -1.68 -22.00 12.47
C LYS A 43 -0.27 -22.59 12.55
N GLU A 44 0.08 -23.51 11.65
CA GLU A 44 1.43 -24.12 11.63
C GLU A 44 2.52 -23.10 11.30
N ALA A 45 2.27 -22.24 10.31
CA ALA A 45 3.22 -21.19 9.94
C ALA A 45 3.50 -20.23 11.11
N PHE A 46 2.47 -19.83 11.87
CA PHE A 46 2.62 -18.88 12.97
C PHE A 46 3.12 -19.51 14.28
N GLU A 47 2.79 -20.78 14.55
CA GLU A 47 3.24 -21.50 15.76
C GLU A 47 4.66 -22.09 15.59
N THR A 48 4.96 -22.68 14.43
CA THR A 48 6.18 -23.49 14.22
C THR A 48 7.18 -22.88 13.25
N GLY A 49 6.79 -21.82 12.53
CA GLY A 49 7.59 -21.23 11.44
C GLY A 49 7.56 -22.04 10.14
N LYS A 50 6.94 -23.23 10.10
CA LYS A 50 6.91 -24.11 8.91
C LYS A 50 5.53 -24.65 8.66
N ILE A 51 5.25 -24.98 7.39
CA ILE A 51 4.06 -25.74 7.01
C ILE A 51 4.48 -27.21 6.82
N SER A 52 3.78 -28.13 7.47
CA SER A 52 4.06 -29.56 7.45
C SER A 52 3.98 -30.15 6.04
N ALA A 53 4.75 -31.22 5.80
CA ALA A 53 4.76 -31.91 4.50
C ALA A 53 3.35 -32.36 4.10
N ASP A 54 2.59 -32.95 5.02
CA ASP A 54 1.21 -33.40 4.78
C ASP A 54 0.29 -32.26 4.34
N LYS A 55 0.43 -31.05 4.94
CA LYS A 55 -0.34 -29.89 4.48
C LYS A 55 0.15 -29.39 3.12
N VAL A 56 1.45 -29.43 2.84
CA VAL A 56 1.97 -29.07 1.52
C VAL A 56 1.42 -30.01 0.44
N ASP A 57 1.37 -31.33 0.69
CA ASP A 57 0.76 -32.31 -0.22
C ASP A 57 -0.69 -31.91 -0.56
N ARG A 58 -1.46 -31.57 0.48
CA ARG A 58 -2.84 -31.15 0.34
C ARG A 58 -3.00 -29.80 -0.37
N VAL A 59 -2.09 -28.84 -0.14
CA VAL A 59 -2.05 -27.57 -0.89
C VAL A 59 -1.84 -27.85 -2.38
N VAL A 60 -0.90 -28.72 -2.73
CA VAL A 60 -0.63 -29.11 -4.13
C VAL A 60 -1.87 -29.74 -4.76
N GLU A 61 -2.52 -30.68 -4.07
CA GLU A 61 -3.74 -31.33 -4.54
C GLU A 61 -4.85 -30.30 -4.84
N ILE A 62 -5.14 -29.41 -3.88
CA ILE A 62 -6.18 -28.39 -4.02
C ILE A 62 -5.86 -27.43 -5.18
N VAL A 63 -4.61 -26.97 -5.30
CA VAL A 63 -4.20 -26.08 -6.40
C VAL A 63 -4.29 -26.77 -7.75
N SER A 64 -3.93 -28.06 -7.85
CA SER A 64 -4.10 -28.85 -9.07
C SER A 64 -5.58 -28.96 -9.48
N ASN A 65 -6.47 -29.24 -8.53
CA ASN A 65 -7.91 -29.31 -8.77
C ASN A 65 -8.48 -27.96 -9.23
N PHE A 66 -8.07 -26.86 -8.58
CA PHE A 66 -8.50 -25.52 -8.98
C PHE A 66 -7.90 -25.08 -10.32
N LYS A 67 -6.67 -25.48 -10.65
CA LYS A 67 -6.11 -25.28 -11.99
C LYS A 67 -6.98 -25.99 -13.03
N GLN A 68 -7.35 -27.26 -12.80
CA GLN A 68 -8.21 -28.00 -13.72
C GLN A 68 -9.56 -27.30 -13.89
N LEU A 69 -10.22 -26.91 -12.80
CA LEU A 69 -11.46 -26.14 -12.83
C LEU A 69 -11.34 -24.88 -13.69
N SER A 70 -10.25 -24.11 -13.50
CA SER A 70 -9.99 -22.91 -14.28
C SER A 70 -9.83 -23.18 -15.77
N LEU A 71 -9.18 -24.28 -16.14
CA LEU A 71 -9.03 -24.69 -17.54
C LEU A 71 -10.36 -25.14 -18.16
N GLU A 72 -11.21 -25.84 -17.40
CA GLU A 72 -12.54 -26.27 -17.85
C GLU A 72 -13.47 -25.07 -18.14
N TYR A 73 -13.36 -23.99 -17.36
CA TYR A 73 -14.03 -22.72 -17.64
C TYR A 73 -13.37 -21.90 -18.76
N GLY A 74 -12.27 -22.37 -19.35
CA GLY A 74 -11.57 -21.72 -20.45
C GLY A 74 -10.71 -20.52 -20.03
N ALA A 75 -10.20 -20.50 -18.79
CA ALA A 75 -9.30 -19.44 -18.35
C ALA A 75 -8.02 -19.41 -19.21
N GLU A 76 -7.77 -18.27 -19.86
CA GLU A 76 -6.59 -18.06 -20.72
C GLU A 76 -5.34 -17.74 -19.88
N ARG A 77 -5.55 -17.27 -18.65
CA ARG A 77 -4.49 -16.96 -17.69
C ARG A 77 -4.93 -17.32 -16.27
N ILE A 78 -4.05 -18.04 -15.57
CA ILE A 78 -4.22 -18.43 -14.17
C ILE A 78 -3.07 -17.81 -13.38
N ILE A 79 -3.40 -17.02 -12.36
CA ILE A 79 -2.43 -16.47 -11.41
C ILE A 79 -2.58 -17.23 -10.10
N LEU A 80 -1.47 -17.74 -9.56
CA LEU A 80 -1.40 -18.38 -8.26
C LEU A 80 -0.61 -17.48 -7.31
N PHE A 81 -1.22 -17.02 -6.23
CA PHE A 81 -0.50 -16.27 -5.21
C PHE A 81 -0.80 -16.73 -3.79
N ALA A 82 0.10 -16.41 -2.87
CA ALA A 82 -0.05 -16.68 -1.45
C ALA A 82 0.32 -15.47 -0.60
N SER A 83 -0.36 -15.32 0.54
CA SER A 83 -0.14 -14.20 1.47
C SER A 83 0.61 -14.64 2.73
N THR A 84 0.10 -14.28 3.90
CA THR A 84 0.81 -14.21 5.17
C THR A 84 1.35 -15.55 5.63
N ALA A 85 0.56 -16.63 5.59
CA ALA A 85 1.01 -17.95 6.05
C ALA A 85 2.22 -18.47 5.26
N ILE A 86 2.16 -18.45 3.92
CA ILE A 86 3.29 -18.87 3.09
C ILE A 86 4.44 -17.87 3.19
N ARG A 87 4.17 -16.55 3.15
CA ARG A 87 5.19 -15.50 3.21
C ARG A 87 6.06 -15.59 4.47
N GLU A 88 5.43 -15.86 5.62
CA GLU A 88 6.09 -15.97 6.92
C GLU A 88 6.72 -17.35 7.17
N SER A 89 6.37 -18.38 6.39
CA SER A 89 6.96 -19.71 6.55
C SER A 89 8.42 -19.79 6.08
N ASP A 90 9.25 -20.50 6.83
CA ASP A 90 10.67 -20.75 6.52
C ASP A 90 10.83 -21.60 5.26
N ASN A 91 9.91 -22.54 5.02
CA ASN A 91 9.95 -23.47 3.91
C ASN A 91 9.24 -22.97 2.63
N LYS A 92 8.91 -21.68 2.55
CA LYS A 92 8.16 -21.08 1.43
C LYS A 92 8.76 -21.32 0.05
N TYR A 93 10.10 -21.34 -0.08
CA TYR A 93 10.77 -21.59 -1.36
C TYR A 93 10.66 -23.06 -1.78
N TYR A 94 10.67 -24.00 -0.83
CA TYR A 94 10.44 -25.42 -1.12
C TYR A 94 8.98 -25.67 -1.52
N ILE A 95 8.04 -24.99 -0.87
CA ILE A 95 6.61 -25.05 -1.24
C ILE A 95 6.40 -24.49 -2.65
N ARG A 96 7.02 -23.34 -2.95
CA ARG A 96 6.95 -22.70 -4.28
C ARG A 96 7.50 -23.63 -5.38
N ASP A 97 8.66 -24.23 -5.16
CA ASP A 97 9.27 -25.15 -6.14
C ASP A 97 8.38 -26.37 -6.36
N ARG A 98 7.90 -27.00 -5.27
CA ARG A 98 7.02 -28.17 -5.37
C ARG A 98 5.71 -27.88 -6.09
N LEU A 99 5.05 -26.75 -5.80
CA LEU A 99 3.87 -26.32 -6.54
C LEU A 99 4.16 -26.14 -8.02
N TYR A 100 5.31 -25.59 -8.38
CA TYR A 100 5.70 -25.42 -9.78
C TYR A 100 5.93 -26.77 -10.47
N GLN A 101 6.62 -27.73 -9.85
CA GLN A 101 6.85 -29.05 -10.43
C GLN A 101 5.54 -29.80 -10.71
N GLU A 102 4.59 -29.74 -9.76
CA GLU A 102 3.35 -30.52 -9.82
C GLU A 102 2.26 -29.85 -10.66
N THR A 103 2.19 -28.52 -10.63
CA THR A 103 1.10 -27.76 -11.26
C THR A 103 1.55 -26.99 -12.50
N GLY A 104 2.84 -26.76 -12.70
CA GLY A 104 3.38 -25.89 -13.74
C GLY A 104 3.08 -24.40 -13.55
N ILE A 105 2.42 -23.99 -12.46
CA ILE A 105 2.11 -22.60 -12.15
C ILE A 105 3.11 -22.08 -11.12
N VAL A 106 3.73 -20.93 -11.41
CA VAL A 106 4.64 -20.28 -10.47
C VAL A 106 3.81 -19.63 -9.36
N LEU A 107 4.09 -20.00 -8.11
CA LEU A 107 3.50 -19.34 -6.95
C LEU A 107 4.16 -17.97 -6.73
N GLU A 108 3.36 -16.91 -6.84
CA GLU A 108 3.72 -15.54 -6.47
C GLU A 108 3.45 -15.31 -4.97
N ILE A 109 4.49 -15.04 -4.19
CA ILE A 109 4.33 -14.75 -2.77
C ILE A 109 4.18 -13.24 -2.61
N ILE A 110 2.96 -12.78 -2.36
CA ILE A 110 2.67 -11.34 -2.30
C ILE A 110 3.30 -10.73 -1.04
N SER A 111 4.01 -9.63 -1.20
CA SER A 111 4.54 -8.87 -0.05
C SER A 111 3.39 -8.32 0.79
N ASP A 112 3.67 -8.02 2.06
CA ASP A 112 2.68 -7.38 2.91
C ASP A 112 2.26 -5.99 2.38
N SER A 113 3.22 -5.23 1.85
CA SER A 113 2.96 -3.91 1.26
C SER A 113 2.05 -3.99 0.03
N GLU A 114 2.23 -4.97 -0.85
CA GLU A 114 1.38 -5.16 -2.03
C GLU A 114 -0.02 -5.60 -1.65
N LEU A 115 -0.15 -6.59 -0.76
CA LEU A 115 -1.47 -7.07 -0.32
C LEU A 115 -2.28 -5.93 0.30
N LYS A 116 -1.66 -5.14 1.17
CA LYS A 116 -2.27 -3.95 1.76
C LYS A 116 -2.74 -2.97 0.68
N ASN A 117 -1.88 -2.62 -0.27
CA ASN A 117 -2.26 -1.72 -1.35
C ASN A 117 -3.48 -2.27 -2.11
N ILE A 118 -3.47 -3.55 -2.49
CA ILE A 118 -4.61 -4.18 -3.18
C ILE A 118 -5.91 -4.06 -2.37
N ILE A 119 -5.87 -4.33 -1.07
CA ILE A 119 -7.04 -4.28 -0.20
C ILE A 119 -7.59 -2.86 -0.06
N PHE A 120 -6.73 -1.89 0.26
CA PHE A 120 -7.15 -0.50 0.39
C PHE A 120 -7.54 0.09 -0.96
N MET A 121 -6.92 -0.36 -2.06
CA MET A 121 -7.29 0.05 -3.40
C MET A 121 -8.71 -0.40 -3.76
N SER A 122 -9.01 -1.67 -3.50
CA SER A 122 -10.34 -2.22 -3.71
C SER A 122 -11.40 -1.51 -2.87
N ASN A 123 -11.11 -1.23 -1.60
CA ASN A 123 -11.98 -0.45 -0.72
C ASN A 123 -12.26 0.94 -1.28
N LEU A 124 -11.21 1.73 -1.49
CA LEU A 124 -11.35 3.13 -1.92
C LEU A 124 -12.04 3.25 -3.27
N LYS A 125 -11.85 2.28 -4.17
CA LYS A 125 -12.59 2.22 -5.43
C LYS A 125 -14.09 2.09 -5.20
N VAL A 126 -14.55 1.09 -4.45
CA VAL A 126 -15.99 0.88 -4.22
C VAL A 126 -16.61 2.04 -3.44
N LEU A 127 -15.92 2.52 -2.41
CA LEU A 127 -16.40 3.64 -1.61
C LEU A 127 -16.51 4.94 -2.42
N LYS A 128 -15.60 5.16 -3.39
CA LYS A 128 -15.66 6.29 -4.31
C LYS A 128 -16.78 6.14 -5.32
N ASP A 129 -16.93 4.96 -5.93
CA ASP A 129 -18.00 4.69 -6.92
C ASP A 129 -19.40 4.84 -6.28
N ALA A 130 -19.52 4.51 -4.99
CA ALA A 130 -20.72 4.68 -4.18
C ALA A 130 -20.91 6.10 -3.59
N ASP A 131 -19.99 7.04 -3.85
CA ASP A 131 -20.00 8.41 -3.29
C ASP A 131 -20.16 8.44 -1.75
N TYR A 132 -19.46 7.53 -1.07
CA TYR A 132 -19.53 7.33 0.38
C TYR A 132 -18.44 8.09 1.17
N LEU A 133 -17.30 8.36 0.55
CA LEU A 133 -16.14 9.00 1.21
C LEU A 133 -16.30 10.53 1.40
N LYS A 134 -17.31 10.94 2.18
CA LYS A 134 -17.67 12.35 2.41
C LYS A 134 -17.17 12.91 3.73
N ASN A 135 -17.09 12.08 4.76
CA ASN A 135 -16.59 12.49 6.07
C ASN A 135 -15.20 11.91 6.32
N ASN A 136 -14.58 12.34 7.42
CA ASN A 136 -13.39 11.67 7.91
C ASN A 136 -13.77 10.26 8.38
N ALA A 137 -12.92 9.29 8.05
CA ALA A 137 -13.21 7.89 8.26
C ALA A 137 -12.00 7.11 8.78
N ILE A 138 -12.28 6.08 9.58
CA ILE A 138 -11.33 4.97 9.77
C ILE A 138 -11.70 3.87 8.79
N ILE A 139 -10.74 3.46 7.97
CA ILE A 139 -10.86 2.31 7.07
C ILE A 139 -9.97 1.21 7.63
N THR A 140 -10.55 0.07 7.99
CA THR A 140 -9.82 -1.05 8.57
C THR A 140 -9.99 -2.33 7.77
N PHE A 141 -8.91 -3.11 7.69
CA PHE A 141 -8.89 -4.45 7.15
C PHE A 141 -8.51 -5.45 8.24
N ILE A 142 -9.33 -6.48 8.41
CA ILE A 142 -9.12 -7.54 9.39
C ILE A 142 -8.81 -8.85 8.67
N GLY A 143 -7.54 -9.21 8.64
CA GLY A 143 -7.05 -10.47 8.10
C GLY A 143 -6.71 -11.49 9.19
N SER A 144 -6.49 -12.73 8.76
CA SER A 144 -6.11 -13.81 9.68
C SER A 144 -4.73 -13.61 10.32
N GLY A 145 -3.80 -12.93 9.63
CA GLY A 145 -2.43 -12.71 10.09
C GLY A 145 -2.02 -11.25 10.27
N ASN A 146 -2.81 -10.29 9.80
CA ASN A 146 -2.53 -8.86 9.90
C ASN A 146 -3.82 -8.02 10.06
N LEU A 147 -3.65 -6.78 10.51
CA LEU A 147 -4.67 -5.75 10.63
C LEU A 147 -4.16 -4.49 9.92
N GLY A 148 -4.91 -3.99 8.95
CA GLY A 148 -4.62 -2.72 8.29
C GLY A 148 -5.51 -1.61 8.81
N ILE A 149 -4.97 -0.44 9.11
CA ILE A 149 -5.72 0.74 9.58
C ILE A 149 -5.30 1.94 8.75
N ALA A 150 -6.27 2.64 8.17
CA ALA A 150 -6.05 3.88 7.46
C ALA A 150 -6.99 4.98 7.95
N PHE A 151 -6.49 6.22 7.97
CA PHE A 151 -7.29 7.40 8.28
C PHE A 151 -7.53 8.20 7.01
N TYR A 152 -8.80 8.34 6.66
CA TYR A 152 -9.27 9.16 5.56
C TYR A 152 -9.68 10.53 6.08
N GLU A 153 -9.05 11.58 5.57
CA GLU A 153 -9.29 12.98 5.94
C GLU A 153 -8.97 13.87 4.72
N ASP A 154 -9.75 14.94 4.53
CA ASP A 154 -9.57 15.92 3.44
C ASP A 154 -9.46 15.27 2.06
N MET A 155 -10.35 14.31 1.79
CA MET A 155 -10.40 13.55 0.54
C MET A 155 -9.15 12.70 0.23
N SER A 156 -8.34 12.35 1.24
CA SER A 156 -7.12 11.55 1.06
C SER A 156 -6.85 10.62 2.25
N ILE A 157 -5.93 9.66 2.08
CA ILE A 157 -5.46 8.82 3.18
C ILE A 157 -4.23 9.46 3.81
N ASN A 158 -4.39 9.99 5.02
CA ASN A 158 -3.34 10.74 5.71
C ASN A 158 -2.42 9.86 6.56
N PHE A 159 -2.90 8.66 6.90
CA PHE A 159 -2.19 7.69 7.72
C PHE A 159 -2.57 6.28 7.27
N LEU A 160 -1.59 5.40 7.21
CA LEU A 160 -1.75 3.99 6.90
C LEU A 160 -0.76 3.18 7.73
N GLN A 161 -1.27 2.22 8.49
CA GLN A 161 -0.47 1.26 9.22
C GLN A 161 -0.94 -0.15 8.92
N ASN A 162 0.00 -1.08 8.89
CA ASN A 162 -0.30 -2.50 8.92
C ASN A 162 0.41 -3.15 10.09
N ILE A 163 -0.40 -3.76 10.94
CA ILE A 163 0.03 -4.34 12.19
C ILE A 163 -0.02 -5.85 11.97
N MET A 164 1.10 -6.53 12.17
CA MET A 164 1.29 -7.95 11.87
C MET A 164 0.62 -8.87 12.92
N ILE A 165 -0.59 -8.52 13.35
CA ILE A 165 -1.36 -9.19 14.41
C ILE A 165 -2.83 -9.42 13.99
N GLY A 166 -3.07 -10.40 13.13
CA GLY A 166 -4.43 -10.75 12.68
C GLY A 166 -5.23 -11.60 13.68
N THR A 167 -6.42 -12.03 13.24
CA THR A 167 -7.36 -12.78 14.10
C THR A 167 -6.77 -14.08 14.68
N ILE A 168 -6.00 -14.84 13.90
CA ILE A 168 -5.36 -16.07 14.36
C ILE A 168 -4.26 -15.75 15.39
N LYS A 169 -3.41 -14.76 15.12
CA LYS A 169 -2.31 -14.41 16.04
C LYS A 169 -2.84 -13.88 17.37
N LEU A 170 -3.88 -13.04 17.34
CA LEU A 170 -4.58 -12.57 18.55
C LEU A 170 -5.23 -13.72 19.32
N TYR A 171 -5.91 -14.63 18.62
CA TYR A 171 -6.47 -15.83 19.23
C TYR A 171 -5.39 -16.66 19.93
N GLU A 172 -4.26 -16.87 19.26
CA GLU A 172 -3.12 -17.65 19.77
C GLU A 172 -2.47 -17.05 21.02
N ILE A 173 -2.42 -15.72 21.12
CA ILE A 173 -1.99 -15.02 22.33
C ILE A 173 -3.04 -15.21 23.45
N ALA A 174 -4.31 -15.07 23.12
CA ALA A 174 -5.40 -15.07 24.08
C ALA A 174 -5.81 -16.46 24.57
N LYS A 175 -5.61 -17.53 23.79
CA LYS A 175 -6.05 -18.90 24.12
C LYS A 175 -5.41 -19.45 25.39
N ASN A 176 -4.23 -18.96 25.78
CA ASN A 176 -3.56 -19.39 27.01
C ASN A 176 -4.08 -18.67 28.26
N ALA A 177 -4.90 -17.62 28.09
CA ALA A 177 -5.64 -16.99 29.18
C ALA A 177 -6.84 -17.86 29.66
N ASP A 178 -7.12 -18.98 28.97
CA ASP A 178 -8.33 -19.78 29.16
C ASP A 178 -8.34 -20.65 30.43
N LYS A 179 -9.18 -20.20 31.36
CA LYS A 179 -10.26 -21.03 31.93
C LYS A 179 -11.64 -20.34 31.94
N TYR A 180 -11.78 -19.10 31.47
CA TYR A 180 -13.04 -18.33 31.53
C TYR A 180 -13.14 -17.30 30.37
N SER A 181 -14.28 -17.27 29.67
CA SER A 181 -14.57 -16.46 28.47
C SER A 181 -14.30 -14.95 28.64
N ASP A 182 -14.51 -14.42 29.85
CA ASP A 182 -14.27 -13.00 30.15
C ASP A 182 -12.79 -12.60 30.03
N LYS A 183 -11.86 -13.53 30.27
CA LYS A 183 -10.41 -13.23 30.23
C LYS A 183 -9.86 -13.14 28.81
N MET A 184 -10.43 -13.88 27.86
CA MET A 184 -9.99 -13.85 26.46
C MET A 184 -10.22 -12.47 25.85
N ASN A 185 -11.41 -11.89 26.05
CA ASN A 185 -11.72 -10.55 25.57
C ASN A 185 -10.80 -9.49 26.19
N ILE A 186 -10.58 -9.54 27.50
CA ILE A 186 -9.64 -8.64 28.21
C ILE A 186 -8.24 -8.76 27.60
N MET A 187 -7.73 -9.98 27.43
CA MET A 187 -6.39 -10.21 26.85
C MET A 187 -6.28 -9.67 25.42
N VAL A 188 -7.30 -9.87 24.59
CA VAL A 188 -7.32 -9.33 23.22
C VAL A 188 -7.33 -7.79 23.25
N LYS A 189 -8.17 -7.16 24.09
CA LYS A 189 -8.22 -5.70 24.23
C LYS A 189 -6.90 -5.14 24.76
N GLU A 190 -6.28 -5.76 25.76
CA GLU A 190 -4.95 -5.36 26.25
C GLU A 190 -3.89 -5.48 25.17
N GLN A 191 -3.89 -6.59 24.41
CA GLN A 191 -2.95 -6.78 23.30
C GLN A 191 -3.18 -5.73 22.21
N LEU A 192 -4.43 -5.45 21.82
CA LEU A 192 -4.77 -4.40 20.86
C LEU A 192 -4.30 -3.03 21.37
N TYR A 193 -4.47 -2.73 22.66
CA TYR A 193 -4.01 -1.48 23.25
C TYR A 193 -2.50 -1.28 23.09
N THR A 194 -1.68 -2.36 23.17
CA THR A 194 -0.23 -2.26 22.91
C THR A 194 0.10 -1.78 21.51
N TYR A 195 -0.78 -2.04 20.53
CA TYR A 195 -0.63 -1.59 19.14
C TYR A 195 -1.41 -0.31 18.84
N PHE A 196 -2.51 -0.02 19.53
CA PHE A 196 -3.42 1.07 19.18
C PHE A 196 -3.21 2.32 20.03
N ASN A 197 -2.48 2.26 21.14
CA ASN A 197 -2.32 3.39 22.07
C ASN A 197 -1.76 4.68 21.42
N PHE A 198 -0.99 4.55 20.32
CA PHE A 198 -0.42 5.67 19.60
C PHE A 198 -1.35 6.20 18.50
N LEU A 199 -2.32 5.42 18.03
CA LEU A 199 -3.22 5.84 16.95
C LEU A 199 -3.93 7.17 17.24
N PRO A 200 -4.40 7.47 18.48
CA PRO A 200 -4.99 8.76 18.81
C PRO A 200 -4.08 9.97 18.53
N THR A 201 -2.76 9.84 18.49
CA THR A 201 -1.86 10.98 18.16
C THR A 201 -1.94 11.38 16.69
N PHE A 202 -2.47 10.51 15.84
CA PHE A 202 -2.67 10.72 14.41
C PHE A 202 -4.13 11.04 14.07
N LEU A 203 -5.02 11.02 15.06
CA LEU A 203 -6.45 11.24 14.89
C LEU A 203 -6.90 12.59 15.46
N PRO A 204 -7.62 13.41 14.70
CA PRO A 204 -8.52 14.39 15.30
C PRO A 204 -9.72 13.64 15.87
N LYS A 205 -9.70 13.32 17.17
CA LYS A 205 -10.74 12.51 17.85
C LYS A 205 -12.17 12.97 17.56
N SER A 206 -12.39 14.27 17.34
CA SER A 206 -13.70 14.91 17.28
C SER A 206 -14.25 15.12 15.86
N ASN A 207 -13.96 14.24 14.89
CA ASN A 207 -14.44 14.42 13.50
C ASN A 207 -14.64 13.12 12.69
N ILE A 208 -14.42 11.92 13.24
CA ILE A 208 -14.50 10.66 12.48
C ILE A 208 -15.94 10.14 12.50
N LYS A 209 -16.67 10.33 11.41
CA LYS A 209 -18.10 9.98 11.32
C LYS A 209 -18.37 8.64 10.64
N ASP A 210 -17.43 8.19 9.82
CA ASP A 210 -17.58 6.95 9.06
C ASP A 210 -16.58 5.90 9.57
N PHE A 211 -17.05 4.67 9.79
CA PHE A 211 -16.21 3.53 10.12
C PHE A 211 -16.42 2.43 9.09
N ILE A 212 -15.37 2.11 8.35
CA ILE A 212 -15.41 1.20 7.21
C ILE A 212 -14.55 -0.01 7.54
N VAL A 213 -15.11 -1.21 7.38
CA VAL A 213 -14.46 -2.46 7.73
C VAL A 213 -14.50 -3.43 6.57
N THR A 214 -13.38 -4.10 6.29
CA THR A 214 -13.37 -5.31 5.46
C THR A 214 -12.60 -6.43 6.13
N GLY A 215 -12.95 -7.67 5.78
CA GLY A 215 -12.27 -8.87 6.23
C GLY A 215 -13.10 -10.10 5.87
N ARG A 216 -12.55 -11.29 6.09
CA ARG A 216 -13.23 -12.54 5.71
C ARG A 216 -14.46 -12.86 6.56
N THR A 217 -14.51 -12.36 7.80
CA THR A 217 -15.61 -12.64 8.74
C THR A 217 -16.82 -11.74 8.50
N LEU A 218 -16.69 -10.71 7.66
CA LEU A 218 -17.69 -9.66 7.51
C LEU A 218 -18.96 -10.15 6.81
N ASP A 219 -18.89 -11.12 5.90
CA ASP A 219 -20.11 -11.71 5.31
C ASP A 219 -20.97 -12.42 6.37
N THR A 220 -20.34 -13.14 7.29
CA THR A 220 -21.03 -13.75 8.43
C THR A 220 -21.53 -12.68 9.39
N LEU A 221 -20.71 -11.68 9.71
CA LEU A 221 -21.11 -10.60 10.61
C LEU A 221 -22.31 -9.80 10.06
N LYS A 222 -22.35 -9.52 8.75
CA LYS A 222 -23.48 -8.89 8.09
C LYS A 222 -24.77 -9.68 8.29
N ALA A 223 -24.72 -11.00 8.09
CA ALA A 223 -25.87 -11.87 8.26
C ALA A 223 -26.34 -11.92 9.73
N LEU A 224 -25.41 -12.08 10.68
CA LEU A 224 -25.73 -12.21 12.11
C LEU A 224 -26.20 -10.90 12.73
N CYS A 225 -25.74 -9.76 12.24
CA CYS A 225 -26.15 -8.44 12.71
C CYS A 225 -27.29 -7.81 11.90
N ASN A 226 -27.92 -8.55 10.98
CA ASN A 226 -28.99 -8.07 10.10
C ASN A 226 -28.62 -6.78 9.35
N ALA A 227 -27.47 -6.78 8.67
CA ALA A 227 -27.00 -5.63 7.92
C ALA A 227 -28.00 -5.19 6.83
N GLU A 228 -28.11 -3.89 6.61
CA GLU A 228 -28.88 -3.31 5.53
C GLU A 228 -28.00 -3.15 4.28
N ASP A 229 -28.42 -3.72 3.15
CA ASP A 229 -27.70 -3.59 1.88
C ASP A 229 -28.15 -2.33 1.12
N LYS A 230 -27.19 -1.50 0.71
CA LYS A 230 -27.43 -0.32 -0.12
C LYS A 230 -26.41 -0.22 -1.24
N GLY A 231 -26.73 -0.84 -2.37
CA GLY A 231 -25.82 -0.94 -3.51
C GLY A 231 -24.63 -1.83 -3.17
N ASP A 232 -23.42 -1.34 -3.41
CA ASP A 232 -22.17 -2.09 -3.18
C ASP A 232 -21.63 -1.97 -1.74
N ILE A 233 -22.42 -1.40 -0.82
CA ILE A 233 -22.06 -1.25 0.60
C ILE A 233 -23.20 -1.77 1.46
N SER A 234 -22.86 -2.61 2.43
CA SER A 234 -23.77 -3.05 3.49
C SER A 234 -23.50 -2.29 4.78
N PHE A 235 -24.52 -2.12 5.62
CA PHE A 235 -24.45 -1.32 6.85
C PHE A 235 -24.85 -2.14 8.05
N ILE A 236 -23.95 -2.30 9.02
CA ILE A 236 -24.25 -2.88 10.33
C ILE A 236 -24.49 -1.72 11.30
N SER A 237 -25.65 -1.68 11.97
CA SER A 237 -25.90 -0.67 13.00
C SER A 237 -25.04 -0.92 14.23
N LYS A 238 -24.61 0.15 14.91
CA LYS A 238 -23.87 0.06 16.16
C LYS A 238 -24.61 -0.78 17.23
N PRO A 239 -25.92 -0.59 17.49
CA PRO A 239 -26.68 -1.46 18.40
C PRO A 239 -26.72 -2.92 17.94
N GLY A 240 -26.77 -3.18 16.63
CA GLY A 240 -26.72 -4.53 16.07
C GLY A 240 -25.39 -5.23 16.35
N LEU A 241 -24.27 -4.52 16.18
CA LEU A 241 -22.95 -5.03 16.55
C LEU A 241 -22.84 -5.25 18.06
N GLU A 242 -23.26 -4.29 18.88
CA GLU A 242 -23.16 -4.37 20.36
C GLU A 242 -23.95 -5.56 20.90
N SER A 243 -25.15 -5.82 20.37
CA SER A 243 -25.95 -7.00 20.71
C SER A 243 -25.21 -8.29 20.39
N PHE A 244 -24.65 -8.40 19.18
CA PHE A 244 -23.88 -9.58 18.76
C PHE A 244 -22.60 -9.77 19.58
N TYR A 245 -21.87 -8.68 19.84
CA TYR A 245 -20.67 -8.67 20.67
C TYR A 245 -20.97 -9.18 22.08
N ASN A 246 -22.00 -8.67 22.75
CA ASN A 246 -22.40 -9.10 24.08
C ASN A 246 -22.78 -10.59 24.13
N GLU A 247 -23.32 -11.11 23.04
CA GLU A 247 -23.66 -12.53 22.94
C GLU A 247 -22.41 -13.42 22.81
N ILE A 248 -21.49 -13.08 21.90
CA ILE A 248 -20.32 -13.94 21.62
C ILE A 248 -19.28 -13.91 22.74
N VAL A 249 -19.14 -12.81 23.49
CA VAL A 249 -18.21 -12.75 24.62
C VAL A 249 -18.67 -13.59 25.81
N ALA A 250 -19.97 -13.89 25.88
CA ALA A 250 -20.55 -14.79 26.88
C ALA A 250 -20.41 -16.28 26.52
N LEU A 251 -20.00 -16.60 25.29
CA LEU A 251 -19.89 -17.96 24.78
C LEU A 251 -18.43 -18.34 24.53
N ASN A 252 -18.11 -19.62 24.64
CA ASN A 252 -16.85 -20.14 24.12
C ASN A 252 -16.99 -20.46 22.62
N ALA A 253 -15.85 -20.63 21.95
CA ALA A 253 -15.83 -20.87 20.51
C ALA A 253 -16.57 -22.14 20.06
N ASP A 254 -16.61 -23.19 20.88
CA ASP A 254 -17.34 -24.42 20.57
C ASP A 254 -18.86 -24.17 20.56
N SER A 255 -19.37 -23.41 21.53
CA SER A 255 -20.77 -22.99 21.58
C SER A 255 -21.15 -22.11 20.38
N ILE A 256 -20.27 -21.18 19.99
CA ILE A 256 -20.47 -20.31 18.83
C ILE A 256 -20.47 -21.14 17.53
N ALA A 257 -19.52 -22.05 17.38
CA ALA A 257 -19.42 -22.96 16.24
C ALA A 257 -20.70 -23.78 16.06
N ILE A 258 -21.23 -24.35 17.15
CA ILE A 258 -22.48 -25.12 17.12
C ILE A 258 -23.68 -24.21 16.79
N LYS A 259 -23.81 -23.08 17.51
CA LYS A 259 -24.96 -22.18 17.37
C LYS A 259 -25.12 -21.63 15.95
N TYR A 260 -24.00 -21.28 15.32
CA TYR A 260 -23.98 -20.64 14.00
C TYR A 260 -23.58 -21.59 12.86
N ASN A 261 -23.43 -22.89 13.15
CA ASN A 261 -23.00 -23.91 12.19
C ASN A 261 -21.69 -23.52 11.47
N LEU A 262 -20.71 -23.07 12.24
CA LEU A 262 -19.40 -22.67 11.77
C LEU A 262 -18.36 -23.73 12.17
N ASN A 263 -17.27 -23.83 11.41
CA ASN A 263 -16.13 -24.59 11.91
C ASN A 263 -15.47 -23.82 13.08
N ARG A 264 -14.84 -24.55 14.01
CA ARG A 264 -14.26 -23.98 15.24
C ARG A 264 -13.22 -22.89 14.96
N GLU A 265 -12.38 -23.07 13.94
CA GLU A 265 -11.34 -22.09 13.59
C GLU A 265 -11.94 -20.78 13.10
N PHE A 266 -12.98 -20.84 12.27
CA PHE A 266 -13.70 -19.67 11.79
C PHE A 266 -14.49 -18.99 12.92
N ALA A 267 -15.07 -19.75 13.84
CA ALA A 267 -15.71 -19.20 15.04
C ALA A 267 -14.72 -18.41 15.90
N ASN A 268 -13.49 -18.92 16.11
CA ASN A 268 -12.42 -18.18 16.78
C ASN A 268 -12.10 -16.87 16.06
N GLU A 269 -11.94 -16.91 14.73
CA GLU A 269 -11.65 -15.70 13.96
C GLU A 269 -12.78 -14.68 14.04
N LEU A 270 -14.04 -15.12 13.99
CA LEU A 270 -15.22 -14.27 14.11
C LEU A 270 -15.26 -13.55 15.46
N VAL A 271 -14.99 -14.26 16.56
CA VAL A 271 -14.91 -13.67 17.91
C VAL A 271 -13.87 -12.57 17.97
N ILE A 272 -12.64 -12.88 17.54
CA ILE A 272 -11.55 -11.90 17.55
C ILE A 272 -11.86 -10.71 16.66
N ALA A 273 -12.37 -10.95 15.44
CA ALA A 273 -12.72 -9.88 14.52
C ALA A 273 -13.76 -8.93 15.13
N THR A 274 -14.80 -9.46 15.78
CA THR A 274 -15.82 -8.63 16.42
C THR A 274 -15.24 -7.81 17.58
N ILE A 275 -14.33 -8.36 18.39
CA ILE A 275 -13.62 -7.60 19.44
C ILE A 275 -12.78 -6.46 18.84
N VAL A 276 -12.06 -6.72 17.74
CA VAL A 276 -11.26 -5.69 17.04
C VAL A 276 -12.17 -4.59 16.47
N ILE A 277 -13.29 -4.96 15.86
CA ILE A 277 -14.25 -4.01 15.27
C ILE A 277 -14.84 -3.13 16.37
N GLU A 278 -15.27 -3.71 17.50
CA GLU A 278 -15.83 -2.96 18.63
C GLU A 278 -14.80 -1.97 19.19
N ASN A 279 -13.56 -2.40 19.41
CA ASN A 279 -12.53 -1.53 19.97
C ASN A 279 -12.13 -0.38 19.04
N LEU A 280 -12.12 -0.60 17.73
CA LEU A 280 -11.87 0.47 16.75
C LEU A 280 -13.08 1.39 16.58
N LEU A 281 -14.31 0.86 16.68
CA LEU A 281 -15.54 1.66 16.60
C LEU A 281 -15.61 2.68 17.75
N GLU A 282 -15.15 2.33 18.95
CA GLU A 282 -15.04 3.23 20.12
C GLU A 282 -14.16 4.47 19.85
N MET A 283 -13.31 4.43 18.83
CA MET A 283 -12.46 5.56 18.43
C MET A 283 -13.17 6.55 17.48
N THR A 284 -14.44 6.30 17.15
CA THR A 284 -15.22 7.06 16.15
C THR A 284 -16.57 7.53 16.69
N GLU A 285 -17.21 8.45 15.97
CA GLU A 285 -18.61 8.88 16.18
C GLU A 285 -19.58 8.14 15.26
N ALA A 286 -19.15 7.02 14.64
CA ALA A 286 -19.96 6.31 13.66
C ALA A 286 -21.12 5.56 14.35
N GLU A 287 -22.34 5.77 13.85
CA GLU A 287 -23.54 5.04 14.27
C GLU A 287 -23.75 3.74 13.48
N THR A 288 -23.01 3.59 12.38
CA THR A 288 -23.05 2.44 11.49
C THR A 288 -21.65 2.06 11.02
N ILE A 289 -21.45 0.76 10.81
CA ILE A 289 -20.26 0.18 10.23
C ILE A 289 -20.56 -0.07 8.76
N ALA A 290 -19.84 0.61 7.88
CA ALA A 290 -19.91 0.39 6.44
C ALA A 290 -19.03 -0.81 6.06
N VAL A 291 -19.61 -1.75 5.33
CA VAL A 291 -18.96 -2.97 4.88
C VAL A 291 -19.03 -3.01 3.35
N PRO A 292 -17.98 -2.55 2.64
CA PRO A 292 -17.92 -2.61 1.19
C PRO A 292 -17.96 -4.06 0.70
N ASN A 293 -18.82 -4.33 -0.27
CA ASN A 293 -18.93 -5.64 -0.90
C ASN A 293 -17.83 -5.81 -1.96
N ILE A 294 -16.62 -6.12 -1.50
CA ILE A 294 -15.42 -6.21 -2.34
C ILE A 294 -14.87 -7.62 -2.46
N PHE A 295 -14.35 -7.94 -3.64
CA PHE A 295 -13.37 -9.00 -3.80
C PHE A 295 -11.99 -8.35 -3.92
N PHE A 296 -11.14 -8.53 -2.90
CA PHE A 296 -9.86 -7.80 -2.79
C PHE A 296 -9.01 -7.88 -4.05
N PHE A 297 -9.01 -9.03 -4.73
CA PHE A 297 -8.18 -9.27 -5.91
C PHE A 297 -8.80 -8.80 -7.23
N ASP A 298 -9.88 -8.01 -7.17
CA ASP A 298 -10.43 -7.35 -8.37
C ASP A 298 -9.42 -6.45 -9.05
N ILE A 299 -8.56 -5.78 -8.28
CA ILE A 299 -7.46 -4.98 -8.82
C ILE A 299 -6.52 -5.82 -9.71
N ILE A 300 -6.25 -7.07 -9.32
CA ILE A 300 -5.43 -8.01 -10.11
C ILE A 300 -6.17 -8.42 -11.39
N PHE A 301 -7.49 -8.64 -11.32
CA PHE A 301 -8.28 -8.90 -12.52
C PHE A 301 -8.31 -7.68 -13.46
N TYR A 302 -8.41 -6.46 -12.94
CA TYR A 302 -8.31 -5.25 -13.75
C TYR A 302 -6.94 -5.17 -14.45
N GLU A 303 -5.85 -5.42 -13.73
CA GLU A 303 -4.50 -5.45 -14.31
C GLU A 303 -4.39 -6.49 -15.43
N MET A 304 -4.90 -7.69 -15.18
CA MET A 304 -4.80 -8.82 -16.09
C MET A 304 -5.69 -8.69 -17.34
N MET A 305 -6.91 -8.18 -17.19
CA MET A 305 -7.98 -8.31 -18.19
C MET A 305 -8.44 -6.95 -18.75
N LEU A 306 -8.30 -5.87 -17.99
CA LEU A 306 -8.82 -4.53 -18.31
C LEU A 306 -7.74 -3.44 -18.09
N PRO A 307 -6.62 -3.48 -18.83
CA PRO A 307 -5.43 -2.67 -18.54
C PRO A 307 -5.69 -1.16 -18.62
N LYS A 308 -6.64 -0.70 -19.44
CA LYS A 308 -7.01 0.73 -19.49
C LYS A 308 -7.68 1.19 -18.20
N GLN A 309 -8.67 0.44 -17.71
CA GLN A 309 -9.33 0.74 -16.44
C GLN A 309 -8.36 0.61 -15.26
N TYR A 310 -7.45 -0.38 -15.32
CA TYR A 310 -6.40 -0.50 -14.31
C TYR A 310 -5.50 0.73 -14.25
N GLU A 311 -5.13 1.30 -15.40
CA GLU A 311 -4.34 2.54 -15.44
C GLU A 311 -5.11 3.74 -14.84
N GLU A 312 -6.41 3.89 -15.11
CA GLU A 312 -7.24 4.92 -14.47
C GLU A 312 -7.29 4.78 -12.94
N ILE A 313 -7.45 3.54 -12.46
CA ILE A 313 -7.38 3.20 -11.05
C ILE A 313 -6.00 3.61 -10.51
N ARG A 314 -4.92 3.20 -11.17
CA ARG A 314 -3.55 3.49 -10.73
C ARG A 314 -3.25 5.00 -10.65
N THR A 315 -3.68 5.79 -11.64
CA THR A 315 -3.55 7.25 -11.61
C THR A 315 -4.27 7.86 -10.41
N LEU A 316 -5.47 7.38 -10.07
CA LEU A 316 -6.17 7.79 -8.85
C LEU A 316 -5.34 7.47 -7.60
N PHE A 317 -4.75 6.28 -7.51
CA PHE A 317 -3.92 5.92 -6.35
C PHE A 317 -2.62 6.71 -6.24
N TYR A 318 -2.02 7.11 -7.35
CA TYR A 318 -0.89 8.04 -7.31
C TYR A 318 -1.29 9.42 -6.79
N SER A 319 -2.52 9.86 -7.03
CA SER A 319 -3.00 11.12 -6.43
C SER A 319 -3.10 11.02 -4.91
N TYR A 320 -3.58 9.89 -4.38
CA TYR A 320 -3.54 9.63 -2.94
C TYR A 320 -2.10 9.57 -2.42
N ALA A 321 -1.19 8.88 -3.12
CA ALA A 321 0.21 8.80 -2.72
C ALA A 321 0.87 10.19 -2.58
N ILE A 322 0.55 11.11 -3.49
CA ILE A 322 1.04 12.49 -3.43
C ILE A 322 0.50 13.21 -2.19
N GLU A 323 -0.80 13.17 -1.92
CA GLU A 323 -1.38 13.85 -0.76
C GLU A 323 -0.90 13.24 0.56
N SER A 324 -0.82 11.91 0.65
CA SER A 324 -0.21 11.22 1.80
C SER A 324 1.24 11.67 2.02
N SER A 325 2.01 11.85 0.95
CA SER A 325 3.39 12.33 1.02
C SER A 325 3.46 13.77 1.54
N ARG A 326 2.51 14.65 1.16
CA ARG A 326 2.43 16.02 1.69
C ARG A 326 2.12 16.01 3.17
N LYS A 327 1.15 15.21 3.62
CA LYS A 327 0.84 15.06 5.04
C LYS A 327 2.03 14.52 5.83
N LEU A 328 2.74 13.52 5.28
CA LEU A 328 3.96 13.00 5.87
C LEU A 328 5.03 14.10 6.01
N ALA A 329 5.27 14.88 4.97
CA ALA A 329 6.19 16.02 5.03
C ALA A 329 5.77 17.07 6.07
N GLN A 330 4.47 17.32 6.24
CA GLN A 330 3.94 18.21 7.28
C GLN A 330 4.15 17.65 8.70
N MET A 331 3.94 16.35 8.91
CA MET A 331 4.20 15.68 10.19
C MET A 331 5.68 15.81 10.60
N TYR A 332 6.60 15.65 9.64
CA TYR A 332 8.04 15.84 9.80
C TYR A 332 8.50 17.30 9.74
N LYS A 333 7.57 18.28 9.73
CA LYS A 333 7.85 19.73 9.70
C LYS A 333 8.73 20.18 8.54
N SER A 334 8.65 19.48 7.40
CA SER A 334 9.46 19.73 6.21
C SER A 334 8.68 20.39 5.07
N TYR A 335 7.34 20.41 5.12
CA TYR A 335 6.52 20.97 4.04
C TYR A 335 6.40 22.50 4.11
N GLY A 336 6.51 23.19 2.97
CA GLY A 336 6.39 24.64 2.87
C GLY A 336 6.89 25.20 1.52
N GLN A 337 7.15 26.52 1.48
CA GLN A 337 7.51 27.28 0.27
C GLN A 337 8.71 26.69 -0.50
N HIS A 338 9.70 26.15 0.20
CA HIS A 338 10.84 25.51 -0.43
C HIS A 338 10.44 24.28 -1.27
N ILE A 339 9.56 23.43 -0.75
CA ILE A 339 9.09 22.25 -1.48
C ILE A 339 8.30 22.67 -2.72
N GLU A 340 7.43 23.67 -2.59
CA GLU A 340 6.65 24.21 -3.71
C GLU A 340 7.57 24.76 -4.82
N PHE A 341 8.61 25.50 -4.44
CA PHE A 341 9.61 26.01 -5.38
C PHE A 341 10.37 24.87 -6.08
N VAL A 342 10.87 23.89 -5.32
CA VAL A 342 11.60 22.76 -5.89
C VAL A 342 10.68 21.92 -6.79
N GLU A 343 9.39 21.78 -6.46
CA GLU A 343 8.40 21.08 -7.29
C GLU A 343 8.19 21.79 -8.63
N GLU A 344 8.05 23.12 -8.60
CA GLU A 344 7.95 23.95 -9.80
C GLU A 344 9.19 23.78 -10.69
N MET A 345 10.39 23.86 -10.09
CA MET A 345 11.66 23.76 -10.81
C MET A 345 11.89 22.36 -11.40
N ALA A 346 11.68 21.32 -10.61
CA ALA A 346 11.80 19.94 -11.05
C ALA A 346 10.83 19.67 -12.23
N SER A 347 9.59 20.14 -12.12
CA SER A 347 8.59 20.01 -13.18
C SER A 347 8.99 20.78 -14.46
N ALA A 348 9.54 21.99 -14.32
CA ALA A 348 10.00 22.79 -15.45
C ALA A 348 11.19 22.14 -16.17
N ILE A 349 12.17 21.62 -15.42
CA ILE A 349 13.32 20.88 -15.96
C ILE A 349 12.84 19.62 -16.67
N LEU A 350 12.00 18.82 -16.02
CA LEU A 350 11.46 17.57 -16.57
C LEU A 350 10.71 17.82 -17.87
N LYS A 351 9.83 18.83 -17.92
CA LYS A 351 9.07 19.21 -19.12
C LYS A 351 9.98 19.56 -20.31
N LYS A 352 11.15 20.17 -20.07
CA LYS A 352 12.12 20.47 -21.14
C LYS A 352 12.78 19.20 -21.63
N LEU A 353 13.24 18.35 -20.71
CA LEU A 353 13.82 17.05 -21.04
C LEU A 353 12.83 16.14 -21.80
N SER A 354 11.55 16.17 -21.46
CA SER A 354 10.50 15.33 -22.07
C SER A 354 10.33 15.53 -23.58
N LYS A 355 10.82 16.64 -24.15
CA LYS A 355 10.82 16.84 -25.60
C LYS A 355 11.75 15.87 -26.33
N ASN A 356 12.84 15.49 -25.68
CA ASN A 356 13.90 14.65 -26.26
C ASN A 356 14.07 13.31 -25.50
N ASN A 357 13.45 13.16 -24.33
CA ASN A 357 13.44 11.96 -23.49
C ASN A 357 11.99 11.53 -23.23
N ARG A 358 11.69 10.24 -23.26
CA ARG A 358 10.36 9.74 -22.86
C ARG A 358 10.41 9.32 -21.39
N PHE A 359 9.84 10.15 -20.51
CA PHE A 359 9.54 9.76 -19.13
C PHE A 359 8.17 9.11 -19.08
N LYS A 360 8.05 8.01 -18.32
CA LYS A 360 6.78 7.36 -18.02
C LYS A 360 6.02 8.18 -16.97
N GLU A 361 4.69 8.10 -16.98
CA GLU A 361 3.83 8.77 -15.97
C GLU A 361 4.29 8.44 -14.55
N LYS A 362 4.59 7.17 -14.28
CA LYS A 362 5.12 6.70 -12.99
C LYS A 362 6.41 7.41 -12.56
N GLU A 363 7.33 7.71 -13.49
CA GLU A 363 8.57 8.43 -13.19
C GLU A 363 8.32 9.89 -12.81
N VAL A 364 7.31 10.53 -13.43
CA VAL A 364 6.87 11.88 -13.06
C VAL A 364 6.33 11.90 -11.62
N ILE A 365 5.51 10.90 -11.27
CA ILE A 365 4.97 10.74 -9.91
C ILE A 365 6.10 10.50 -8.90
N TYR A 366 7.05 9.61 -9.21
CA TYR A 366 8.20 9.36 -8.33
C TYR A 366 9.01 10.62 -8.05
N LEU A 367 9.28 11.43 -9.08
CA LEU A 367 10.00 12.69 -8.90
C LEU A 367 9.21 13.65 -8.01
N LYS A 368 7.90 13.78 -8.24
CA LYS A 368 7.03 14.65 -7.44
C LYS A 368 7.02 14.23 -5.97
N ILE A 369 6.88 12.94 -5.68
CA ILE A 369 6.92 12.43 -4.31
C ILE A 369 8.33 12.61 -3.70
N ALA A 370 9.39 12.36 -4.47
CA ALA A 370 10.76 12.59 -4.01
C ALA A 370 10.99 14.07 -3.64
N VAL A 371 10.49 15.02 -4.44
CA VAL A 371 10.52 16.45 -4.12
C VAL A 371 9.74 16.74 -2.83
N ILE A 372 8.57 16.14 -2.63
CA ILE A 372 7.80 16.37 -1.40
C ILE A 372 8.52 15.82 -0.16
N LEU A 373 9.29 14.75 -0.31
CA LEU A 373 9.85 14.01 0.82
C LEU A 373 11.36 14.22 1.03
N HIS A 374 12.07 14.94 0.15
CA HIS A 374 13.54 14.96 0.16
C HIS A 374 14.18 15.46 1.46
N ASN A 375 13.49 16.32 2.21
CA ASN A 375 14.01 16.95 3.44
C ASN A 375 13.41 16.41 4.75
N ILE A 376 12.53 15.40 4.71
CA ILE A 376 11.88 14.88 5.95
C ILE A 376 12.88 14.34 6.97
N GLY A 377 14.04 13.84 6.51
CA GLY A 377 15.12 13.36 7.36
C GLY A 377 15.79 14.43 8.22
N LYS A 378 15.60 15.72 7.91
CA LYS A 378 16.14 16.82 8.74
C LYS A 378 15.53 16.87 10.13
N TYR A 379 14.32 16.32 10.29
CA TYR A 379 13.70 16.15 11.60
C TYR A 379 14.54 15.25 12.52
N ILE A 380 15.22 14.25 11.96
CA ILE A 380 16.15 13.38 12.70
C ILE A 380 17.48 14.11 12.89
N ASN A 381 18.13 14.50 11.80
CA ASN A 381 19.38 15.24 11.82
C ASN A 381 19.61 15.95 10.47
N PRO A 382 19.97 17.24 10.45
CA PRO A 382 20.39 17.93 9.21
C PRO A 382 21.59 17.26 8.52
N ASP A 383 22.53 16.72 9.31
CA ASP A 383 23.68 15.98 8.80
C ASP A 383 23.22 14.68 8.17
N LYS A 384 23.66 14.44 6.93
CA LYS A 384 23.27 13.26 6.14
C LYS A 384 21.74 13.04 6.06
N HIS A 385 20.94 14.11 6.15
CA HIS A 385 19.47 14.02 6.10
C HIS A 385 18.95 13.23 4.89
N TYR A 386 19.66 13.19 3.76
CA TYR A 386 19.30 12.37 2.60
C TYR A 386 19.23 10.86 2.91
N LEU A 387 20.09 10.34 3.80
CA LEU A 387 20.03 8.95 4.28
C LEU A 387 18.81 8.74 5.17
N HIS A 388 18.55 9.71 6.06
CA HIS A 388 17.40 9.66 6.97
C HIS A 388 16.07 9.75 6.21
N SER A 389 15.96 10.67 5.23
CA SER A 389 14.80 10.77 4.35
C SER A 389 14.60 9.47 3.56
N SER A 390 15.68 8.91 2.99
CA SER A 390 15.64 7.63 2.29
C SER A 390 15.10 6.50 3.19
N TYR A 391 15.63 6.39 4.41
CA TYR A 391 15.18 5.41 5.40
C TYR A 391 13.69 5.60 5.76
N ILE A 392 13.25 6.83 6.05
CA ILE A 392 11.85 7.10 6.38
C ILE A 392 10.95 6.71 5.21
N ILE A 393 11.25 7.14 3.98
CA ILE A 393 10.44 6.80 2.79
C ILE A 393 10.34 5.28 2.59
N GLN A 394 11.44 4.56 2.78
CA GLN A 394 11.47 3.11 2.59
C GLN A 394 10.68 2.36 3.67
N LYS A 395 10.64 2.88 4.91
CA LYS A 395 9.99 2.21 6.05
C LYS A 395 8.57 2.70 6.32
N THR A 396 8.19 3.86 5.82
CA THR A 396 6.83 4.40 5.94
C THR A 396 5.96 3.86 4.83
N ASP A 397 4.79 3.32 5.19
CA ASP A 397 3.79 2.92 4.23
C ASP A 397 3.07 4.14 3.66
N ILE A 398 3.01 4.21 2.32
CA ILE A 398 2.35 5.28 1.58
C ILE A 398 1.34 4.60 0.64
N ILE A 399 0.07 4.93 0.79
CA ILE A 399 -0.99 4.33 -0.03
C ILE A 399 -0.71 4.54 -1.52
N GLY A 400 -0.97 3.52 -2.34
CA GLY A 400 -0.79 3.61 -3.79
C GLY A 400 0.67 3.46 -4.25
N LEU A 401 1.61 3.25 -3.33
CA LEU A 401 3.01 2.91 -3.65
C LEU A 401 3.33 1.49 -3.21
N SER A 402 3.77 0.65 -4.15
CA SER A 402 4.38 -0.65 -3.84
C SER A 402 5.71 -0.49 -3.07
N GLU A 403 6.23 -1.59 -2.53
CA GLU A 403 7.57 -1.60 -1.91
C GLU A 403 8.65 -1.16 -2.90
N GLN A 404 8.55 -1.65 -4.14
CA GLN A 404 9.47 -1.24 -5.21
C GLN A 404 9.34 0.25 -5.54
N ASP A 405 8.13 0.81 -5.52
CA ASP A 405 7.93 2.26 -5.71
C ASP A 405 8.62 3.08 -4.63
N ARG A 406 8.45 2.67 -3.37
CA ARG A 406 9.10 3.34 -2.23
C ARG A 406 10.62 3.21 -2.29
N LYS A 407 11.16 2.04 -2.70
CA LYS A 407 12.60 1.84 -2.92
C LYS A 407 13.15 2.76 -4.01
N MET A 408 12.43 2.90 -5.12
CA MET A 408 12.82 3.81 -6.20
C MET A 408 12.86 5.27 -5.72
N ILE A 409 11.80 5.72 -5.04
CA ILE A 409 11.70 7.09 -4.51
C ILE A 409 12.75 7.34 -3.41
N SER A 410 12.97 6.36 -2.52
CA SER A 410 13.96 6.49 -1.45
C SER A 410 15.38 6.62 -1.99
N LEU A 411 15.72 5.92 -3.07
CA LEU A 411 17.02 6.05 -3.74
C LEU A 411 17.14 7.38 -4.49
N ILE A 412 16.06 7.86 -5.12
CA ILE A 412 16.05 9.19 -5.76
C ILE A 412 16.43 10.26 -4.74
N VAL A 413 15.83 10.19 -3.54
CA VAL A 413 16.12 11.07 -2.40
C VAL A 413 17.49 10.81 -1.80
N LYS A 414 17.96 9.55 -1.71
CA LYS A 414 19.30 9.22 -1.18
C LYS A 414 20.41 9.93 -1.97
N TYR A 415 20.26 10.00 -3.29
CA TYR A 415 21.24 10.59 -4.20
C TYR A 415 20.96 12.05 -4.55
N GLN A 416 20.07 12.73 -3.81
CA GLN A 416 19.69 14.11 -4.09
C GLN A 416 20.68 15.17 -3.58
N SER A 417 21.72 14.79 -2.83
CA SER A 417 22.74 15.76 -2.39
C SER A 417 24.17 15.25 -2.53
N TYR A 418 24.72 14.57 -1.53
CA TYR A 418 26.14 14.23 -1.47
C TYR A 418 26.49 12.97 -2.27
N LEU A 419 25.70 11.91 -2.11
CA LEU A 419 25.95 10.62 -2.76
C LEU A 419 25.53 10.63 -4.22
N LEU A 420 26.23 9.84 -5.04
CA LEU A 420 25.85 9.52 -6.41
C LEU A 420 25.43 8.05 -6.49
N PRO A 421 24.57 7.67 -7.44
CA PRO A 421 24.22 6.27 -7.67
C PRO A 421 25.48 5.45 -7.97
N THR A 422 25.63 4.30 -7.32
CA THR A 422 26.84 3.47 -7.43
C THR A 422 26.54 2.00 -7.16
N GLU A 423 27.22 1.11 -7.88
CA GLU A 423 27.14 -0.34 -7.67
C GLU A 423 27.69 -0.79 -6.30
N LYS A 424 28.36 0.10 -5.56
CA LYS A 424 28.79 -0.16 -4.17
C LYS A 424 27.64 -0.05 -3.17
N ASP A 425 26.55 0.60 -3.54
CA ASP A 425 25.34 0.71 -2.73
C ASP A 425 24.44 -0.48 -3.03
N GLU A 426 24.27 -1.37 -2.06
CA GLU A 426 23.56 -2.64 -2.22
C GLU A 426 22.13 -2.46 -2.75
N GLU A 427 21.43 -1.43 -2.26
CA GLU A 427 20.05 -1.18 -2.65
C GLU A 427 19.93 -0.77 -4.12
N TYR A 428 20.89 0.01 -4.62
CA TYR A 428 20.98 0.41 -6.01
C TYR A 428 21.47 -0.73 -6.90
N ALA A 429 22.44 -1.52 -6.44
CA ALA A 429 22.99 -2.66 -7.17
C ALA A 429 21.90 -3.70 -7.53
N GLN A 430 20.92 -3.88 -6.64
CA GLN A 430 19.77 -4.78 -6.83
C GLN A 430 18.73 -4.28 -7.86
N LEU A 431 18.78 -3.01 -8.28
CA LEU A 431 17.85 -2.49 -9.28
C LEU A 431 18.14 -3.08 -10.67
N SER A 432 17.09 -3.25 -11.47
CA SER A 432 17.26 -3.55 -12.90
C SER A 432 17.94 -2.39 -13.62
N ALA A 433 18.54 -2.65 -14.79
CA ALA A 433 19.21 -1.61 -15.58
C ALA A 433 18.28 -0.44 -15.93
N VAL A 434 16.99 -0.70 -16.19
CA VAL A 434 15.98 0.33 -16.46
C VAL A 434 15.74 1.19 -15.24
N GLU A 435 15.60 0.56 -14.07
CA GLU A 435 15.39 1.27 -12.79
C GLU A 435 16.60 2.10 -12.38
N LYS A 436 17.82 1.58 -12.57
CA LYS A 436 19.08 2.33 -12.35
C LYS A 436 19.11 3.63 -13.14
N ILE A 437 18.71 3.57 -14.42
CA ILE A 437 18.62 4.74 -15.30
C ILE A 437 17.55 5.71 -14.78
N SER A 438 16.36 5.22 -14.41
CA SER A 438 15.29 6.04 -13.87
C SER A 438 15.72 6.77 -12.59
N VAL A 439 16.31 6.07 -11.61
CA VAL A 439 16.83 6.68 -10.38
C VAL A 439 17.85 7.76 -10.71
N SER A 440 18.83 7.45 -11.56
CA SER A 440 19.90 8.39 -11.93
C SER A 440 19.36 9.66 -12.59
N LYS A 441 18.42 9.50 -13.54
CA LYS A 441 17.75 10.62 -14.23
C LYS A 441 16.96 11.50 -13.27
N LEU A 442 16.15 10.89 -12.41
CA LEU A 442 15.29 11.63 -11.50
C LEU A 442 16.09 12.31 -10.37
N SER A 443 17.14 11.66 -9.85
CA SER A 443 18.07 12.29 -8.91
C SER A 443 18.80 13.47 -9.51
N ALA A 444 19.26 13.39 -10.76
CA ALA A 444 19.90 14.52 -11.43
C ALA A 444 18.97 15.73 -11.59
N VAL A 445 17.68 15.49 -11.90
CA VAL A 445 16.67 16.56 -11.96
C VAL A 445 16.41 17.15 -10.58
N LEU A 446 16.20 16.32 -9.56
CA LEU A 446 15.94 16.77 -8.18
C LEU A 446 17.12 17.61 -7.63
N ARG A 447 18.36 17.18 -7.87
CA ARG A 447 19.58 17.90 -7.47
C ARG A 447 19.61 19.33 -8.01
N LEU A 448 19.42 19.49 -9.32
CA LEU A 448 19.43 20.83 -9.94
C LEU A 448 18.28 21.69 -9.43
N ALA A 449 17.10 21.11 -9.23
CA ALA A 449 15.94 21.83 -8.68
C ALA A 449 16.19 22.30 -7.24
N ASP A 450 16.70 21.44 -6.35
CA ASP A 450 17.05 21.78 -4.96
C ASP A 450 18.13 22.86 -4.88
N ALA A 451 19.14 22.79 -5.76
CA ALA A 451 20.23 23.76 -5.78
C ALA A 451 19.76 25.21 -6.07
N LEU A 452 18.65 25.38 -6.80
CA LEU A 452 18.09 26.70 -7.12
C LEU A 452 17.46 27.39 -5.90
N ASP A 453 17.16 26.68 -4.82
CA ASP A 453 16.66 27.27 -3.57
C ASP A 453 17.43 26.76 -2.35
N LYS A 454 18.75 26.67 -2.48
CA LYS A 454 19.58 25.98 -1.49
C LYS A 454 19.48 26.58 -0.08
N ASN A 455 19.25 27.89 0.01
CA ASN A 455 19.16 28.61 1.27
C ASN A 455 17.71 28.91 1.72
N TYR A 456 16.70 28.31 1.07
CA TYR A 456 15.29 28.40 1.47
C TYR A 456 14.69 29.80 1.40
N SER A 457 15.31 30.73 0.65
CA SER A 457 14.85 32.13 0.57
C SER A 457 14.15 32.49 -0.75
N GLN A 458 13.97 31.52 -1.66
CA GLN A 458 13.31 31.67 -2.97
C GLN A 458 13.80 32.91 -3.74
N LYS A 459 15.13 33.07 -3.80
CA LYS A 459 15.82 34.26 -4.33
C LYS A 459 15.67 34.46 -5.82
N PHE A 460 15.35 33.40 -6.55
CA PHE A 460 15.18 33.44 -8.00
C PHE A 460 13.71 33.68 -8.36
N LYS A 461 13.50 34.60 -9.29
CA LYS A 461 12.21 34.92 -9.92
C LYS A 461 12.35 34.82 -11.44
N ASN A 462 11.22 34.89 -12.15
CA ASN A 462 11.17 34.94 -13.62
C ASN A 462 12.01 33.84 -14.30
N ILE A 463 11.76 32.59 -13.90
CA ILE A 463 12.59 31.46 -14.29
C ILE A 463 12.22 30.98 -15.69
N HIS A 464 13.21 30.93 -16.58
CA HIS A 464 13.07 30.54 -17.97
C HIS A 464 14.10 29.47 -18.34
N ILE A 465 13.62 28.25 -18.60
CA ILE A 465 14.47 27.15 -19.03
C ILE A 465 14.42 27.01 -20.55
N LYS A 466 15.57 27.12 -21.20
CA LYS A 466 15.75 26.93 -22.64
C LYS A 466 16.64 25.71 -22.87
N GLN A 467 16.35 24.96 -23.94
CA GLN A 467 17.18 23.83 -24.34
C GLN A 467 17.52 23.98 -25.82
N GLN A 468 18.82 23.91 -26.13
CA GLN A 468 19.38 23.99 -27.48
C GLN A 468 20.46 22.93 -27.59
N LYS A 469 20.44 22.09 -28.63
CA LYS A 469 21.41 21.01 -28.95
C LYS A 469 22.56 20.81 -27.92
N GLY A 470 22.36 19.91 -26.95
CA GLY A 470 23.38 19.54 -25.95
C GLY A 470 23.59 20.52 -24.79
N LEU A 471 22.83 21.63 -24.74
CA LEU A 471 22.90 22.65 -23.70
C LEU A 471 21.49 23.00 -23.17
N MET A 472 21.35 23.05 -21.85
CA MET A 472 20.20 23.60 -21.14
C MET A 472 20.63 24.87 -20.40
N ILE A 473 19.90 25.96 -20.65
CA ILE A 473 20.15 27.25 -19.99
C ILE A 473 18.98 27.50 -19.04
N VAL A 474 19.28 27.65 -17.76
CA VAL A 474 18.35 28.08 -16.72
C VAL A 474 18.58 29.58 -16.51
N GLU A 475 17.74 30.41 -17.13
CA GLU A 475 17.76 31.86 -16.94
C GLU A 475 16.88 32.23 -15.74
N VAL A 476 17.41 33.01 -14.81
CA VAL A 476 16.71 33.46 -13.59
C VAL A 476 17.00 34.92 -13.32
N GLU A 477 16.13 35.58 -12.55
CA GLU A 477 16.35 36.92 -12.03
C GLU A 477 16.54 36.89 -10.52
N SER A 478 17.51 37.66 -10.03
CA SER A 478 17.65 37.90 -8.59
C SER A 478 18.17 39.30 -8.30
N LYS A 479 17.76 39.85 -7.15
CA LYS A 479 18.24 41.12 -6.59
C LYS A 479 19.20 40.92 -5.42
N THR A 480 19.37 39.68 -4.97
CA THR A 480 20.13 39.34 -3.76
C THR A 480 21.34 38.47 -4.09
N ASN A 481 22.18 38.23 -3.09
CA ASN A 481 23.34 37.36 -3.21
C ASN A 481 22.92 35.89 -3.40
N THR A 482 23.42 35.27 -4.47
CA THR A 482 23.09 33.91 -4.91
C THR A 482 24.29 32.95 -4.97
N TYR A 483 25.39 33.26 -4.26
CA TYR A 483 26.63 32.49 -4.38
C TYR A 483 26.48 31.01 -3.99
N ILE A 484 25.72 30.70 -2.94
CA ILE A 484 25.55 29.31 -2.49
C ILE A 484 24.74 28.50 -3.50
N GLU A 485 23.70 29.09 -4.09
CA GLU A 485 22.90 28.47 -5.13
C GLU A 485 23.75 28.24 -6.40
N GLN A 486 24.57 29.21 -6.80
CA GLN A 486 25.47 29.08 -7.95
C GLN A 486 26.50 27.96 -7.75
N ILE A 487 27.16 27.91 -6.59
CA ILE A 487 28.16 26.87 -6.28
C ILE A 487 27.49 25.49 -6.31
N LYS A 488 26.35 25.30 -5.62
CA LYS A 488 25.65 24.02 -5.59
C LYS A 488 25.08 23.62 -6.94
N PHE A 489 24.57 24.57 -7.72
CA PHE A 489 24.10 24.28 -9.07
C PHE A 489 25.23 23.75 -9.95
N ASN A 490 26.40 24.41 -9.92
CA ASN A 490 27.57 24.00 -10.70
C ASN A 490 28.11 22.63 -10.25
N GLU A 491 28.16 22.34 -8.94
CA GLU A 491 28.55 21.02 -8.42
C GLU A 491 27.68 19.87 -8.97
N TYR A 492 26.42 20.14 -9.30
CA TYR A 492 25.47 19.12 -9.78
C TYR A 492 25.39 19.01 -11.32
N CYS A 493 25.99 19.95 -12.06
CA CYS A 493 25.97 19.94 -13.52
C CYS A 493 26.68 18.72 -14.13
N ASP A 494 27.78 18.25 -13.52
CA ASP A 494 28.58 17.15 -14.07
C ASP A 494 27.79 15.84 -14.12
N PHE A 495 27.12 15.50 -13.02
CA PHE A 495 26.27 14.31 -12.98
C PHE A 495 25.07 14.43 -13.94
N PHE A 496 24.48 15.62 -14.06
CA PHE A 496 23.40 15.85 -15.04
C PHE A 496 23.90 15.64 -16.48
N LYS A 497 25.10 16.12 -16.80
CA LYS A 497 25.74 15.92 -18.10
C LYS A 497 26.03 14.44 -18.37
N GLU A 498 26.53 13.71 -17.38
CA GLU A 498 26.77 12.28 -17.48
C GLU A 498 25.48 11.50 -17.82
N VAL A 499 24.39 11.80 -17.11
CA VAL A 499 23.13 11.05 -17.24
C VAL A 499 22.34 11.43 -18.50
N PHE A 500 22.34 12.70 -18.90
CA PHE A 500 21.53 13.19 -20.02
C PHE A 500 22.32 13.53 -21.28
N GLY A 501 23.66 13.59 -21.22
CA GLY A 501 24.49 14.11 -22.31
C GLY A 501 24.25 15.60 -22.58
N ILE A 502 23.73 16.35 -21.60
CA ILE A 502 23.35 17.76 -21.74
C ILE A 502 24.13 18.60 -20.73
N GLU A 503 24.88 19.58 -21.21
CA GLU A 503 25.46 20.61 -20.34
C GLU A 503 24.37 21.51 -19.78
N VAL A 504 24.49 21.94 -18.53
CA VAL A 504 23.55 22.89 -17.92
C VAL A 504 24.29 24.13 -17.45
N LYS A 505 23.73 25.30 -17.73
CA LYS A 505 24.26 26.60 -17.30
C LYS A 505 23.19 27.44 -16.61
N LEU A 506 23.54 28.00 -15.46
CA LEU A 506 22.72 28.98 -14.74
C LEU A 506 23.12 30.39 -15.20
N VAL A 507 22.15 31.17 -15.68
CA VAL A 507 22.33 32.56 -16.11
C VAL A 507 21.48 33.46 -15.24
N ILE A 508 22.13 34.31 -14.45
CA ILE A 508 21.45 35.20 -13.51
C ILE A 508 21.43 36.61 -14.08
N LYS A 509 20.24 37.15 -14.33
CA LYS A 509 20.02 38.55 -14.68
C LYS A 509 19.81 39.35 -13.39
N ARG A 510 20.41 40.55 -13.30
CA ARG A 510 20.05 41.50 -12.24
C ARG A 510 18.60 41.91 -12.46
N GLY A 511 17.72 41.56 -11.52
CA GLY A 511 16.35 42.06 -11.54
C GLY A 511 16.35 43.57 -11.33
N ILE A 512 15.63 44.33 -12.17
CA ILE A 512 15.42 45.78 -12.00
C ILE A 512 14.66 46.02 -10.70
#